data_AF-A0A2I0IWY7-F1
#
_entry.id   AF-A0A2I0IWY7-F1
#
_cell.length_a   1.000
_cell.length_b   1.000
_cell.length_c   1.000
_cell.angle_alpha   90.00
_cell.angle_beta   90.00
_cell.angle_gamma   90.00
#
_symmetry.space_group_name_H-M   'P 1'
#
loop_
_entity.id
_entity.type
_entity.pdbx_description
1 polymer ?
#
loop_
_entity_poly.entity_id
_entity_poly.type
_entity_poly.pdbx_seq_one_letter_code
_entity_poly.pdbx_strand_id
1 'polypeptide(L)'
;MIMYAGNIYFWRRYRINYSFIFGFKQGTELGYREVLLLSFGLAVLTLAAAISNLDMEMDPKTEKYQALTEMLPLALLLVVIIIAFLPFNIIFRSSRFFLIWCAFHCICAPLYKVTLPEFFLADQLTSQVQSFRNISFYVCYYGWGDFRKRLNKCAESKLYEYFFFIVAIIPYWFRFLQCIRRLIEERDPKQGYNSLKYLSTIVALIMKTIYDLKRGVHWKIWAAATSGVATIINTYWDLVVDWGLLRRNSKNPWLRDKLAIPSRGVYFVAMVLNVILRLGWMQTVMGFREAPFLHRTAVIAIFASLEIIRRGIWNFFRLENEHLNNVGKYRAFKSVPLPFQHDDDKRI
;
A
#
# COMPACT_ATOMS: atom_id res chain seq x y z
N MET A 1 -8.85 4.03 -1.65
CA MET A 1 -10.03 3.34 -1.08
C MET A 1 -10.92 2.69 -2.15
N ILE A 2 -11.18 3.33 -3.29
CA ILE A 2 -11.98 2.76 -4.40
C ILE A 2 -11.49 1.37 -4.84
N MET A 3 -10.18 1.19 -5.06
CA MET A 3 -9.61 -0.12 -5.40
C MET A 3 -9.90 -1.19 -4.34
N TYR A 4 -9.92 -0.83 -3.05
CA TYR A 4 -10.22 -1.76 -1.96
C TYR A 4 -11.70 -2.14 -1.93
N ALA A 5 -12.61 -1.19 -2.18
CA ALA A 5 -14.03 -1.50 -2.38
C ALA A 5 -14.27 -2.47 -3.54
N GLY A 6 -13.59 -2.26 -4.68
CA GLY A 6 -13.63 -3.19 -5.81
C GLY A 6 -13.14 -4.59 -5.43
N ASN A 7 -12.05 -4.67 -4.67
CA ASN A 7 -11.57 -5.94 -4.11
C ASN A 7 -12.64 -6.65 -3.25
N ILE A 8 -13.28 -5.95 -2.30
CA ILE A 8 -14.35 -6.52 -1.46
C ILE A 8 -15.50 -7.03 -2.32
N TYR A 9 -15.92 -6.25 -3.32
CA TYR A 9 -16.98 -6.65 -4.25
C TYR A 9 -16.63 -7.96 -4.97
N PHE A 10 -15.44 -8.05 -5.56
CA PHE A 10 -15.02 -9.24 -6.29
C PHE A 10 -14.75 -10.43 -5.36
N TRP A 11 -14.18 -10.22 -4.18
CA TRP A 11 -14.03 -11.29 -3.17
C TRP A 11 -15.38 -11.88 -2.79
N ARG A 12 -16.39 -11.04 -2.58
CA ARG A 12 -17.76 -11.51 -2.30
C ARG A 12 -18.37 -12.23 -3.52
N ARG A 13 -18.19 -11.70 -4.72
CA ARG A 13 -18.70 -12.27 -5.97
C ARG A 13 -18.15 -13.67 -6.28
N TYR A 14 -16.87 -13.90 -5.96
CA TYR A 14 -16.17 -15.17 -6.16
C TYR A 14 -16.09 -16.02 -4.87
N ARG A 15 -16.86 -15.68 -3.83
CA ARG A 15 -16.96 -16.42 -2.55
C ARG A 15 -15.62 -16.62 -1.82
N ILE A 16 -14.70 -15.68 -1.98
CA ILE A 16 -13.44 -15.63 -1.22
C ILE A 16 -13.76 -15.11 0.18
N ASN A 17 -13.51 -15.93 1.20
CA ASN A 17 -13.82 -15.60 2.59
C ASN A 17 -12.78 -14.63 3.21
N TYR A 18 -12.82 -13.36 2.77
CA TYR A 18 -11.91 -12.33 3.25
C TYR A 18 -12.10 -12.01 4.74
N SER A 19 -13.34 -12.12 5.26
CA SER A 19 -13.62 -11.88 6.69
C SER A 19 -12.88 -12.86 7.60
N PHE A 20 -12.86 -14.14 7.22
CA PHE A 20 -12.08 -15.15 7.93
C PHE A 20 -10.58 -14.90 7.81
N ILE A 21 -10.10 -14.58 6.60
CA ILE A 21 -8.68 -14.36 6.32
C ILE A 21 -8.13 -13.18 7.13
N PHE A 22 -8.88 -12.08 7.22
CA PHE A 22 -8.48 -10.91 8.02
C PHE A 22 -8.83 -11.04 9.50
N GLY A 23 -9.54 -12.09 9.92
CA GLY A 23 -9.93 -12.30 11.31
C GLY A 23 -10.96 -11.31 11.85
N PHE A 24 -11.83 -10.78 10.97
CA PHE A 24 -12.93 -9.92 11.40
C PHE A 24 -13.95 -10.69 12.24
N LYS A 25 -14.49 -10.05 13.28
CA LYS A 25 -15.67 -10.57 14.00
C LYS A 25 -16.87 -10.48 13.05
N GLN A 26 -17.70 -11.51 13.03
CA GLN A 26 -18.88 -11.54 12.17
C GLN A 26 -19.78 -10.32 12.41
N GLY A 27 -20.12 -9.60 11.34
CA GLY A 27 -20.94 -8.39 11.38
C GLY A 27 -20.17 -7.09 11.67
N THR A 28 -18.84 -7.15 11.83
CA THR A 28 -18.01 -5.94 12.03
C THR A 28 -17.25 -5.52 10.77
N GLU A 29 -17.29 -6.35 9.73
CA GLU A 29 -16.68 -6.09 8.44
C GLU A 29 -17.41 -4.97 7.67
N LEU A 30 -16.63 -4.11 7.01
CA LEU A 30 -17.19 -3.15 6.08
C LEU A 30 -17.53 -3.84 4.76
N GLY A 31 -18.74 -3.60 4.27
CA GLY A 31 -19.13 -3.98 2.91
C GLY A 31 -18.53 -3.03 1.87
N TYR A 32 -18.61 -3.43 0.61
CA TYR A 32 -18.09 -2.62 -0.49
C TYR A 32 -18.85 -1.30 -0.66
N ARG A 33 -20.15 -1.25 -0.31
CA ARG A 33 -21.00 -0.05 -0.45
C ARG A 33 -20.59 1.02 0.55
N GLU A 34 -20.35 0.63 1.79
CA GLU A 34 -19.88 1.50 2.86
C GLU A 34 -18.50 2.09 2.52
N VAL A 35 -17.59 1.25 2.02
CA VAL A 35 -16.27 1.72 1.59
C VAL A 35 -16.37 2.66 0.38
N LEU A 36 -17.26 2.40 -0.59
CA LEU A 36 -17.50 3.30 -1.71
C LEU A 36 -18.10 4.63 -1.26
N LEU A 37 -19.07 4.62 -0.35
CA LEU A 37 -19.68 5.83 0.19
C LEU A 37 -18.63 6.74 0.83
N LEU A 38 -17.75 6.18 1.67
CA LEU A 38 -16.64 6.93 2.25
C LEU A 38 -15.66 7.42 1.19
N SER A 39 -15.33 6.56 0.22
CA SER A 39 -14.38 6.90 -0.85
C SER A 39 -14.87 8.07 -1.69
N PHE A 40 -16.12 8.02 -2.15
CA PHE A 40 -16.71 9.06 -2.96
C PHE A 40 -17.02 10.32 -2.16
N GLY A 41 -17.48 10.19 -0.91
CA GLY A 41 -17.66 11.33 -0.01
C GLY A 41 -16.35 12.10 0.19
N LEU A 42 -15.25 11.41 0.48
CA LEU A 42 -13.93 12.05 0.58
C LEU A 42 -13.47 12.64 -0.76
N ALA A 43 -13.69 11.95 -1.89
CA ALA A 43 -13.31 12.47 -3.21
C ALA A 43 -14.08 13.75 -3.56
N VAL A 44 -15.37 13.82 -3.27
CA VAL A 44 -16.19 15.02 -3.46
C VAL A 44 -15.72 16.15 -2.56
N LEU A 45 -15.44 15.89 -1.28
CA LEU A 45 -14.90 16.91 -0.37
C LEU A 45 -13.53 17.43 -0.83
N THR A 46 -12.64 16.56 -1.28
CA THR A 46 -11.34 16.95 -1.83
C THR A 46 -11.48 17.74 -3.13
N LEU A 47 -12.39 17.33 -4.02
CA LEU A 47 -12.63 18.05 -5.26
C LEU A 47 -13.25 19.43 -5.00
N ALA A 48 -14.25 19.52 -4.12
CA ALA A 48 -14.83 20.79 -3.69
C ALA A 48 -13.76 21.69 -3.08
N ALA A 49 -12.89 21.15 -2.21
CA ALA A 49 -11.77 21.88 -1.64
C ALA A 49 -10.80 22.43 -2.70
N ALA A 50 -10.44 21.61 -3.69
CA ALA A 50 -9.57 22.02 -4.78
C ALA A 50 -10.22 23.09 -5.67
N ILE A 51 -11.50 22.93 -6.03
CA ILE A 51 -12.24 23.91 -6.83
C ILE A 51 -12.38 25.22 -6.06
N SER A 52 -12.74 25.19 -4.78
CA SER A 52 -12.80 26.41 -3.97
C SER A 52 -11.46 27.11 -3.85
N ASN A 53 -10.35 26.37 -3.72
CA ASN A 53 -9.01 26.95 -3.70
C ASN A 53 -8.67 27.65 -5.03
N LEU A 54 -9.01 27.04 -6.17
CA LEU A 54 -8.81 27.62 -7.50
C LEU A 54 -9.72 28.83 -7.76
N ASP A 55 -11.00 28.74 -7.37
CA ASP A 55 -11.97 29.82 -7.53
C ASP A 55 -11.57 31.06 -6.73
N MET A 56 -11.17 30.87 -5.47
CA MET A 56 -10.65 31.94 -4.61
C MET A 56 -9.31 32.51 -5.09
N GLU A 57 -8.53 31.75 -5.87
CA GLU A 57 -7.32 32.25 -6.52
C GLU A 57 -7.63 33.09 -7.76
N MET A 58 -8.68 32.76 -8.52
CA MET A 58 -9.07 33.49 -9.73
C MET A 58 -9.86 34.77 -9.42
N ASP A 59 -10.54 34.87 -8.27
CA ASP A 59 -11.32 36.05 -7.90
C ASP A 59 -10.43 37.19 -7.33
N PRO A 60 -10.38 38.37 -7.99
CA PRO A 60 -9.60 39.52 -7.52
C PRO A 60 -10.06 40.06 -6.15
N LYS A 61 -11.28 39.76 -5.70
CA LYS A 61 -11.76 40.16 -4.36
C LYS A 61 -11.14 39.34 -3.24
N THR A 62 -10.79 38.08 -3.50
CA THR A 62 -10.23 37.15 -2.52
C THR A 62 -8.70 37.14 -2.49
N GLU A 63 -8.04 37.94 -3.34
CA GLU A 63 -6.58 38.09 -3.39
C GLU A 63 -5.96 38.49 -2.03
N LYS A 64 -6.71 39.24 -1.19
CA LYS A 64 -6.27 39.60 0.17
C LYS A 64 -6.29 38.43 1.18
N TYR A 65 -6.95 37.32 0.84
CA TYR A 65 -7.14 36.14 1.71
C TYR A 65 -6.30 34.93 1.27
N GLN A 66 -5.15 35.15 0.60
CA GLN A 66 -4.25 34.09 0.13
C GLN A 66 -3.93 33.04 1.22
N ALA A 67 -3.58 33.47 2.43
CA ALA A 67 -3.25 32.56 3.52
C ALA A 67 -4.43 31.68 3.96
N LEU A 68 -5.67 32.19 3.91
CA LEU A 68 -6.87 31.44 4.29
C LEU A 68 -7.23 30.39 3.23
N THR A 69 -7.03 30.74 1.96
CA THR A 69 -7.23 29.86 0.80
C THR A 69 -6.28 28.66 0.84
N GLU A 70 -5.01 28.89 1.20
CA GLU A 70 -4.01 27.81 1.36
C GLU A 70 -4.26 26.92 2.58
N MET A 71 -5.03 27.37 3.58
CA MET A 71 -5.35 26.52 4.74
C MET A 71 -6.44 25.47 4.45
N LEU A 72 -7.18 25.61 3.35
CA LEU A 72 -8.33 24.75 3.06
C LEU A 72 -7.93 23.26 2.87
N PRO A 73 -6.89 22.91 2.08
CA PRO A 73 -6.42 21.52 1.98
C PRO A 73 -5.91 20.96 3.31
N LEU A 74 -5.24 21.79 4.13
CA LEU A 74 -4.79 21.39 5.47
C LEU A 74 -5.97 21.14 6.40
N ALA A 75 -6.97 22.02 6.41
CA ALA A 75 -8.17 21.88 7.23
C ALA A 75 -8.91 20.58 6.90
N LEU A 76 -9.08 20.24 5.62
CA LEU A 76 -9.69 18.96 5.21
C LEU A 76 -8.87 17.77 5.71
N LEU A 77 -7.54 17.80 5.58
CA LEU A 77 -6.66 16.75 6.08
C LEU A 77 -6.79 16.58 7.59
N LEU A 78 -6.78 17.69 8.35
CA LEU A 78 -6.95 17.69 9.80
C LEU A 78 -8.32 17.12 10.22
N VAL A 79 -9.40 17.48 9.53
CA VAL A 79 -10.74 16.92 9.78
C VAL A 79 -10.73 15.40 9.58
N VAL A 80 -10.13 14.90 8.50
CA VAL A 80 -10.01 13.45 8.25
C VAL A 80 -9.20 12.76 9.34
N ILE A 81 -8.09 13.35 9.78
CA ILE A 81 -7.25 12.80 10.86
C ILE A 81 -8.02 12.79 12.19
N ILE A 82 -8.66 13.90 12.56
CA ILE A 82 -9.48 13.99 13.77
C ILE A 82 -10.56 12.93 13.76
N ILE A 83 -11.32 12.81 12.66
CA ILE A 83 -12.34 11.76 12.50
C ILE A 83 -11.71 10.37 12.59
N ALA A 84 -10.50 10.13 12.06
CA ALA A 84 -9.87 8.81 12.16
C ALA A 84 -9.61 8.38 13.61
N PHE A 85 -9.10 9.28 14.46
CA PHE A 85 -8.72 9.00 15.85
C PHE A 85 -9.83 9.21 16.88
N LEU A 86 -10.97 9.77 16.47
CA LEU A 86 -12.06 10.11 17.38
C LEU A 86 -12.65 8.85 18.06
N PRO A 87 -12.77 8.79 19.40
CA PRO A 87 -13.26 7.58 20.07
C PRO A 87 -14.78 7.37 19.97
N PHE A 88 -15.53 8.37 19.49
CA PHE A 88 -16.98 8.32 19.37
C PHE A 88 -17.44 7.35 18.27
N ASN A 89 -18.69 6.87 18.36
CA ASN A 89 -19.30 5.96 17.38
C ASN A 89 -19.77 6.68 16.11
N ILE A 90 -18.86 7.45 15.51
CA ILE A 90 -19.07 8.21 14.28
C ILE A 90 -18.29 7.49 13.18
N ILE A 91 -18.86 7.28 11.99
CA ILE A 91 -18.16 6.71 10.82
C ILE A 91 -17.40 5.41 11.17
N PHE A 92 -18.11 4.30 11.33
CA PHE A 92 -17.53 2.94 11.44
C PHE A 92 -16.36 2.80 12.44
N ARG A 93 -16.66 3.04 13.73
CA ARG A 93 -15.67 3.03 14.82
C ARG A 93 -14.79 1.77 14.86
N SER A 94 -15.39 0.59 14.78
CA SER A 94 -14.67 -0.69 14.83
C SER A 94 -13.55 -0.76 13.78
N SER A 95 -13.85 -0.35 12.55
CA SER A 95 -12.92 -0.40 11.43
C SER A 95 -11.82 0.66 11.53
N ARG A 96 -12.13 1.87 12.05
CA ARG A 96 -11.12 2.91 12.32
C ARG A 96 -10.10 2.44 13.34
N PHE A 97 -10.57 1.93 14.49
CA PHE A 97 -9.68 1.41 15.53
C PHE A 97 -8.90 0.18 15.07
N PHE A 98 -9.50 -0.70 14.26
CA PHE A 98 -8.77 -1.80 13.63
C PHE A 98 -7.62 -1.30 12.75
N LEU A 99 -7.87 -0.30 11.90
CA LEU A 99 -6.85 0.30 11.05
C LEU A 99 -5.73 0.95 11.88
N ILE A 100 -6.08 1.72 12.92
CA ILE A 100 -5.11 2.35 13.83
C ILE A 100 -4.27 1.29 14.53
N TRP A 101 -4.89 0.23 15.04
CA TRP A 101 -4.20 -0.87 15.70
C TRP A 101 -3.21 -1.56 14.76
N CYS A 102 -3.65 -1.89 13.53
CA CYS A 102 -2.77 -2.47 12.52
C CYS A 102 -1.62 -1.51 12.16
N ALA A 103 -1.89 -0.20 12.03
CA ALA A 103 -0.86 0.79 11.74
C ALA A 103 0.17 0.92 12.87
N PHE A 104 -0.30 0.92 14.13
CA PHE A 104 0.56 0.94 15.31
C PHE A 104 1.47 -0.29 15.36
N HIS A 105 0.93 -1.50 15.16
CA HIS A 105 1.74 -2.71 15.09
C HIS A 105 2.74 -2.71 13.92
N CYS A 106 2.40 -2.10 12.79
CA CYS A 106 3.35 -1.93 11.68
C CYS A 106 4.52 -1.03 12.06
N ILE A 107 4.27 0.08 12.76
CA ILE A 107 5.30 1.03 13.20
C ILE A 107 6.16 0.41 14.30
N CYS A 108 5.55 -0.32 15.24
CA CYS A 108 6.24 -0.96 16.34
C CYS A 108 6.86 -2.33 15.99
N ALA A 109 6.87 -2.75 14.72
CA ALA A 109 7.64 -3.92 14.32
C ALA A 109 9.13 -3.69 14.63
N PRO A 110 9.87 -4.67 15.19
CA PRO A 110 9.55 -6.10 15.33
C PRO A 110 9.02 -6.49 16.74
N LEU A 111 8.51 -5.56 17.54
CA LEU A 111 8.18 -5.79 18.96
C LEU A 111 6.96 -6.70 19.18
N TYR A 112 6.07 -6.80 18.19
CA TYR A 112 4.84 -7.59 18.27
C TYR A 112 4.81 -8.70 17.22
N LYS A 113 4.03 -9.74 17.50
CA LYS A 113 3.74 -10.81 16.54
C LYS A 113 2.96 -10.26 15.36
N VAL A 114 3.45 -10.53 14.15
CA VAL A 114 2.87 -9.98 12.92
C VAL A 114 1.71 -10.84 12.44
N THR A 115 0.52 -10.25 12.34
CA THR A 115 -0.67 -10.89 11.80
C THR A 115 -0.84 -10.60 10.29
N LEU A 116 -1.71 -11.36 9.61
CA LEU A 116 -1.95 -11.18 8.18
C LEU A 116 -2.51 -9.78 7.83
N PRO A 117 -3.47 -9.20 8.57
CA PRO A 117 -3.92 -7.83 8.31
C PRO A 117 -2.81 -6.79 8.40
N GLU A 118 -1.91 -6.90 9.39
CA GLU A 118 -0.77 -6.00 9.57
C GLU A 118 0.23 -6.13 8.42
N PHE A 119 0.54 -7.37 8.01
CA PHE A 119 1.34 -7.66 6.83
C PHE A 119 0.71 -7.03 5.57
N PHE A 120 -0.60 -7.17 5.41
CA PHE A 120 -1.33 -6.71 4.23
C PHE A 120 -1.41 -5.19 4.18
N LEU A 121 -1.62 -4.53 5.33
CA LEU A 121 -1.60 -3.07 5.47
C LEU A 121 -0.22 -2.52 5.11
N ALA A 122 0.84 -3.11 5.67
CA ALA A 122 2.20 -2.66 5.39
C ALA A 122 2.54 -2.79 3.88
N ASP A 123 2.05 -3.83 3.19
CA ASP A 123 2.18 -3.93 1.73
C ASP A 123 1.45 -2.79 1.00
N GLN A 124 0.30 -2.33 1.49
CA GLN A 124 -0.35 -1.14 0.93
C GLN A 124 0.53 0.10 1.09
N LEU A 125 1.18 0.27 2.25
CA LEU A 125 2.05 1.42 2.52
C LEU A 125 3.24 1.48 1.55
N THR A 126 3.78 0.33 1.11
CA THR A 126 4.86 0.31 0.11
C THR A 126 4.46 0.87 -1.25
N SER A 127 3.17 0.87 -1.57
CA SER A 127 2.61 1.44 -2.79
C SER A 127 2.17 2.91 -2.61
N GLN A 128 2.34 3.49 -1.41
CA GLN A 128 1.93 4.85 -1.05
C GLN A 128 3.12 5.79 -0.82
N VAL A 129 4.32 5.43 -1.29
CA VAL A 129 5.57 6.19 -1.08
C VAL A 129 5.44 7.68 -1.47
N GLN A 130 4.69 8.00 -2.53
CA GLN A 130 4.49 9.40 -2.92
C GLN A 130 3.61 10.16 -1.92
N SER A 131 2.59 9.51 -1.36
CA SER A 131 1.76 10.07 -0.28
C SER A 131 2.61 10.34 0.97
N PHE A 132 3.52 9.43 1.31
CA PHE A 132 4.49 9.63 2.39
C PHE A 132 5.40 10.84 2.13
N ARG A 133 5.96 10.98 0.93
CA ARG A 133 6.76 12.17 0.55
C ARG A 133 5.98 13.47 0.64
N ASN A 134 4.68 13.46 0.32
CA ASN A 134 3.85 14.64 0.47
C ASN A 134 3.74 15.06 1.94
N ILE A 135 3.82 14.16 2.93
CA ILE A 135 3.86 14.55 4.35
C ILE A 135 5.03 15.50 4.62
N SER A 136 6.21 15.21 4.07
CA SER A 136 7.37 16.11 4.17
C SER A 136 7.09 17.49 3.57
N PHE A 137 6.35 17.53 2.45
CA PHE A 137 5.92 18.78 1.84
C PHE A 137 4.93 19.53 2.72
N TYR A 138 3.90 18.87 3.26
CA TYR A 138 2.95 19.49 4.20
C TYR A 138 3.67 20.06 5.42
N VAL A 139 4.57 19.30 6.04
CA VAL A 139 5.34 19.76 7.21
C VAL A 139 6.16 21.00 6.86
N CYS A 140 6.86 21.01 5.72
CA CYS A 140 7.65 22.16 5.31
C CYS A 140 6.77 23.38 4.95
N TYR A 141 5.80 23.19 4.06
CA TYR A 141 4.98 24.27 3.50
C TYR A 141 4.15 25.00 4.56
N TYR A 142 3.50 24.24 5.45
CA TYR A 142 2.69 24.82 6.52
C TYR A 142 3.53 25.19 7.75
N GLY A 143 4.54 24.39 8.11
CA GLY A 143 5.37 24.63 9.28
C GLY A 143 6.30 25.84 9.14
N TRP A 144 6.84 26.08 7.95
CA TRP A 144 7.74 27.21 7.70
C TRP A 144 7.02 28.51 7.33
N GLY A 145 5.69 28.47 7.21
CA GLY A 145 4.87 29.64 6.88
C GLY A 145 4.88 30.03 5.40
N ASP A 146 5.44 29.18 4.53
CA ASP A 146 5.50 29.35 3.08
C ASP A 146 4.11 29.57 2.46
N PHE A 147 3.09 28.92 3.03
CA PHE A 147 1.68 29.10 2.68
C PHE A 147 1.16 30.55 2.78
N ARG A 148 1.75 31.40 3.64
CA ARG A 148 1.29 32.78 3.83
C ARG A 148 1.58 33.68 2.63
N LYS A 149 2.62 33.34 1.87
CA LYS A 149 3.10 34.12 0.72
C LYS A 149 3.10 33.30 -0.58
N ARG A 150 2.50 32.09 -0.55
CA ARG A 150 2.53 31.11 -1.65
C ARG A 150 3.93 30.87 -2.21
N LEU A 151 4.93 30.86 -1.34
CA LEU A 151 6.30 30.54 -1.70
C LEU A 151 6.51 29.03 -1.61
N ASN A 152 7.38 28.47 -2.45
CA ASN A 152 7.78 27.07 -2.36
C ASN A 152 9.29 26.98 -2.15
N LYS A 153 9.74 27.42 -0.97
CA LYS A 153 11.16 27.37 -0.57
C LYS A 153 11.56 26.02 -0.02
N CYS A 154 10.61 25.09 0.13
CA CYS A 154 10.89 23.73 0.57
C CYS A 154 11.97 23.05 -0.27
N ALA A 155 11.96 23.25 -1.58
CA ALA A 155 12.97 22.67 -2.47
C ALA A 155 14.39 23.26 -2.27
N GLU A 156 14.53 24.43 -1.65
CA GLU A 156 15.81 25.08 -1.37
C GLU A 156 16.46 24.54 -0.08
N SER A 157 15.66 23.91 0.79
CA SER A 157 16.14 23.37 2.05
C SER A 157 16.78 21.99 1.86
N LYS A 158 18.08 21.88 2.17
CA LYS A 158 18.79 20.59 2.23
C LYS A 158 18.12 19.62 3.21
N LEU A 159 17.56 20.13 4.30
CA LEU A 159 16.84 19.32 5.29
C LEU A 159 15.62 18.64 4.66
N TYR A 160 14.83 19.39 3.89
CA TYR A 160 13.67 18.86 3.16
C TYR A 160 14.09 17.78 2.15
N GLU A 161 15.18 18.02 1.41
CA GLU A 161 15.71 17.04 0.46
C GLU A 161 16.09 15.71 1.15
N TYR A 162 16.79 15.75 2.29
CA TYR A 162 17.09 14.53 3.05
C TYR A 162 15.84 13.81 3.55
N PHE A 163 14.88 14.54 4.13
CA PHE A 163 13.63 13.94 4.62
C PHE A 163 12.80 13.31 3.49
N PHE A 164 12.75 13.94 2.32
CA PHE A 164 12.06 13.42 1.14
C PHE A 164 12.58 12.04 0.72
N PHE A 165 13.88 11.78 0.91
CA PHE A 165 14.48 10.48 0.66
C PHE A 165 14.25 9.48 1.79
N ILE A 166 14.44 9.89 3.05
CA ILE A 166 14.26 9.04 4.23
C ILE A 166 12.82 8.50 4.30
N VAL A 167 11.85 9.38 4.10
CA VAL A 167 10.42 9.04 4.20
C VAL A 167 10.00 8.01 3.14
N ALA A 168 10.70 7.94 2.00
CA ALA A 168 10.46 6.92 0.98
C ALA A 168 10.93 5.51 1.39
N ILE A 169 11.89 5.40 2.30
CA ILE A 169 12.44 4.12 2.79
C ILE A 169 11.55 3.53 3.90
N ILE A 170 10.87 4.37 4.69
CA ILE A 170 10.09 3.98 5.88
C ILE A 170 9.13 2.79 5.61
N PRO A 171 8.28 2.79 4.56
CA PRO A 171 7.35 1.69 4.35
C PRO A 171 8.05 0.35 4.10
N TYR A 172 9.16 0.36 3.38
CA TYR A 172 9.95 -0.84 3.12
C TYR A 172 10.71 -1.32 4.36
N TRP A 173 11.13 -0.38 5.20
CA TRP A 173 11.75 -0.69 6.49
C TRP A 173 10.79 -1.42 7.43
N PHE A 174 9.54 -0.97 7.54
CA PHE A 174 8.51 -1.67 8.31
C PHE A 174 8.32 -3.11 7.81
N ARG A 175 8.25 -3.32 6.49
CA ARG A 175 8.14 -4.67 5.91
C ARG A 175 9.35 -5.55 6.18
N PHE A 176 10.55 -4.99 6.07
CA PHE A 176 11.79 -5.68 6.38
C PHE A 176 11.79 -6.19 7.83
N LEU A 177 11.46 -5.33 8.80
CA LEU A 177 11.39 -5.68 10.21
C LEU A 177 10.29 -6.71 10.51
N GLN A 178 9.11 -6.58 9.89
CA GLN A 178 8.05 -7.57 10.01
C GLN A 178 8.49 -8.95 9.50
N CYS A 179 9.21 -9.00 8.38
CA CYS A 179 9.70 -10.26 7.81
C CYS A 179 10.79 -10.90 8.69
N ILE A 180 11.69 -10.09 9.27
CA ILE A 180 12.66 -10.59 10.25
C ILE A 180 11.96 -11.17 11.48
N ARG A 181 10.96 -10.46 12.03
CA ARG A 181 10.20 -10.95 13.18
C ARG A 181 9.58 -12.31 12.89
N ARG A 182 8.94 -12.45 11.72
CA ARG A 182 8.34 -13.72 11.28
C ARG A 182 9.38 -14.80 11.01
N LEU A 183 10.56 -14.47 10.50
CA LEU A 183 11.66 -15.44 10.35
C LEU A 183 12.09 -16.01 11.71
N ILE A 184 12.21 -15.15 12.73
CA ILE A 184 12.59 -15.57 14.09
C ILE A 184 11.49 -16.42 14.73
N GLU A 185 10.23 -16.01 14.61
CA GLU A 185 9.08 -16.72 15.23
C GLU A 185 8.71 -18.03 14.50
N GLU A 186 8.55 -17.98 13.18
CA GLU A 186 8.06 -19.12 12.38
C GLU A 186 9.21 -20.07 11.97
N ARG A 187 10.47 -19.61 12.05
CA ARG A 187 11.67 -20.32 11.56
C ARG A 187 11.56 -20.79 10.11
N ASP A 188 10.70 -20.15 9.31
CA ASP A 188 10.51 -20.46 7.89
C ASP A 188 11.48 -19.62 7.04
N PRO A 189 12.43 -20.26 6.31
CA PRO A 189 13.38 -19.55 5.45
C PRO A 189 12.70 -18.68 4.37
N LYS A 190 11.45 -18.97 3.99
CA LYS A 190 10.68 -18.12 3.08
C LYS A 190 10.54 -16.69 3.59
N GLN A 191 10.41 -16.49 4.90
CA GLN A 191 10.33 -15.16 5.48
C GLN A 191 11.66 -14.41 5.38
N GLY A 192 12.79 -15.12 5.43
CA GLY A 192 14.12 -14.56 5.17
C GLY A 192 14.30 -14.12 3.72
N TYR A 193 13.85 -14.91 2.75
CA TYR A 193 13.85 -14.45 1.36
C TYR A 193 12.93 -13.22 1.14
N ASN A 194 11.82 -13.14 1.88
CA ASN A 194 10.94 -11.98 1.84
C ASN A 194 11.61 -10.72 2.43
N SER A 195 12.38 -10.86 3.52
CA SER A 195 13.13 -9.73 4.08
C SER A 195 14.20 -9.25 3.10
N LEU A 196 14.92 -10.16 2.44
CA LEU A 196 15.91 -9.82 1.40
C LEU A 196 15.27 -9.09 0.21
N LYS A 197 14.04 -9.45 -0.19
CA LYS A 197 13.29 -8.71 -1.21
C LYS A 197 13.10 -7.24 -0.80
N TYR A 198 12.64 -6.96 0.41
CA TYR A 198 12.46 -5.58 0.87
C TYR A 198 13.80 -4.85 1.03
N LEU A 199 14.83 -5.54 1.53
CA LEU A 199 16.19 -5.01 1.61
C LEU A 199 16.72 -4.60 0.23
N SER A 200 16.52 -5.42 -0.80
CA SER A 200 16.93 -5.08 -2.18
C SER A 200 16.27 -3.79 -2.68
N THR A 201 15.02 -3.54 -2.29
CA THR A 201 14.27 -2.33 -2.66
C THR A 201 14.80 -1.10 -1.91
N ILE A 202 15.17 -1.26 -0.64
CA ILE A 202 15.82 -0.21 0.16
C ILE A 202 17.18 0.17 -0.44
N VAL A 203 18.00 -0.82 -0.81
CA VAL A 203 19.28 -0.58 -1.48
C VAL A 203 19.07 0.16 -2.79
N ALA A 204 18.10 -0.25 -3.62
CA ALA A 204 17.78 0.44 -4.86
C ALA A 204 17.40 1.92 -4.63
N LEU A 205 16.60 2.19 -3.59
CA LEU A 205 16.23 3.54 -3.18
C LEU A 205 17.44 4.39 -2.74
N ILE A 206 18.33 3.81 -1.92
CA ILE A 206 19.55 4.51 -1.46
C ILE A 206 20.45 4.83 -2.66
N MET A 207 20.68 3.88 -3.56
CA MET A 207 21.51 4.10 -4.75
C MET A 207 20.90 5.17 -5.67
N LYS A 208 19.58 5.16 -5.83
CA LYS A 208 18.87 6.21 -6.57
C LYS A 208 19.05 7.58 -5.90
N THR A 209 18.97 7.67 -4.58
CA THR A 209 19.20 8.91 -3.83
C THR A 209 20.63 9.43 -4.04
N ILE A 210 21.63 8.54 -3.95
CA ILE A 210 23.04 8.92 -4.21
C ILE A 210 23.21 9.44 -5.63
N TYR A 211 22.56 8.81 -6.61
CA TYR A 211 22.56 9.29 -7.99
C TYR A 211 21.94 10.67 -8.14
N ASP A 212 20.79 10.93 -7.51
CA ASP A 212 20.12 12.24 -7.57
C ASP A 212 21.00 13.35 -6.96
N LEU A 213 21.72 13.05 -5.86
CA LEU A 213 22.57 14.01 -5.13
C LEU A 213 23.93 14.27 -5.80
N LYS A 214 24.68 13.22 -6.12
CA LYS A 214 26.05 13.37 -6.63
C LYS A 214 26.09 13.63 -8.12
N ARG A 215 25.11 13.10 -8.86
CA ARG A 215 25.07 12.99 -10.32
C ARG A 215 26.32 12.26 -10.88
N GLY A 216 26.17 11.62 -12.03
CA GLY A 216 27.28 10.90 -12.67
C GLY A 216 26.89 9.53 -13.22
N VAL A 217 27.61 9.11 -14.27
CA VAL A 217 27.33 7.89 -15.02
C VAL A 217 27.51 6.65 -14.14
N HIS A 218 28.57 6.60 -13.33
CA HIS A 218 28.82 5.49 -12.40
C HIS A 218 27.63 5.28 -11.43
N TRP A 219 27.16 6.34 -10.77
CA TRP A 219 26.02 6.26 -9.85
C TRP A 219 24.72 5.91 -10.57
N LYS A 220 24.54 6.38 -11.82
CA LYS A 220 23.40 6.01 -12.67
C LYS A 220 23.38 4.50 -12.96
N ILE A 221 24.52 3.92 -13.33
CA ILE A 221 24.65 2.48 -13.63
C ILE A 221 24.31 1.66 -12.39
N TRP A 222 24.86 2.00 -11.23
CA TRP A 222 24.56 1.30 -9.99
C TRP A 222 23.10 1.43 -9.56
N ALA A 223 22.51 2.64 -9.66
CA ALA A 223 21.10 2.84 -9.37
C ALA A 223 20.20 2.04 -10.31
N ALA A 224 20.53 1.98 -11.60
CA ALA A 224 19.81 1.17 -12.59
C ALA A 224 19.95 -0.34 -12.31
N ALA A 225 21.16 -0.82 -12.01
CA ALA A 225 21.42 -2.23 -11.72
C ALA A 225 20.68 -2.71 -10.47
N THR A 226 20.82 -1.98 -9.35
CA THR A 226 20.14 -2.32 -8.10
C THR A 226 18.61 -2.25 -8.23
N SER A 227 18.08 -1.28 -8.96
CA SER A 227 16.64 -1.18 -9.23
C SER A 227 16.14 -2.28 -10.16
N GLY A 228 16.95 -2.71 -11.14
CA GLY A 228 16.64 -3.85 -12.01
C GLY A 228 16.56 -5.15 -11.20
N VAL A 229 17.55 -5.41 -10.34
CA VAL A 229 17.55 -6.57 -9.44
C VAL A 229 16.33 -6.54 -8.52
N ALA A 230 16.06 -5.40 -7.87
CA ALA A 230 14.89 -5.24 -7.02
C ALA A 230 13.60 -5.52 -7.79
N THR A 231 13.47 -5.02 -9.03
CA THR A 231 12.31 -5.24 -9.90
C THR A 231 12.10 -6.71 -10.24
N ILE A 232 13.17 -7.44 -10.58
CA ILE A 232 13.10 -8.87 -10.92
C ILE A 232 12.64 -9.68 -9.70
N ILE A 233 13.30 -9.48 -8.54
CA ILE A 233 12.96 -10.21 -7.31
C ILE A 233 11.51 -9.95 -6.90
N ASN A 234 11.11 -8.68 -6.93
CA ASN A 234 9.76 -8.27 -6.57
C ASN A 234 8.69 -8.79 -7.55
N THR A 235 8.98 -8.83 -8.85
CA THR A 235 8.08 -9.38 -9.87
C THR A 235 7.93 -10.89 -9.70
N TYR A 236 9.03 -11.61 -9.48
CA TYR A 236 9.00 -13.03 -9.15
C TYR A 236 8.14 -13.29 -7.91
N TRP A 237 8.32 -12.48 -6.87
CA TRP A 237 7.56 -12.61 -5.63
C TRP A 237 6.05 -12.46 -5.85
N ASP A 238 5.63 -11.43 -6.57
CA ASP A 238 4.21 -11.19 -6.86
C ASP A 238 3.58 -12.38 -7.60
N LEU A 239 4.22 -12.83 -8.68
CA LEU A 239 3.64 -13.86 -9.56
C LEU A 239 3.69 -15.26 -8.96
N VAL A 240 4.85 -15.64 -8.39
CA VAL A 240 5.11 -17.02 -7.95
C VAL A 240 4.71 -17.23 -6.50
N VAL A 241 5.12 -16.33 -5.59
CA VAL A 241 4.92 -16.54 -4.15
C VAL A 241 3.53 -16.06 -3.73
N ASP A 242 3.21 -14.81 -4.04
CA ASP A 242 1.97 -14.18 -3.57
C ASP A 242 0.73 -14.71 -4.29
N TRP A 243 0.79 -14.83 -5.63
CA TRP A 243 -0.33 -15.34 -6.43
C TRP A 243 -0.30 -16.86 -6.60
N GLY A 244 0.85 -17.50 -6.37
CA GLY A 244 0.99 -18.95 -6.49
C GLY A 244 0.97 -19.46 -7.93
N LEU A 245 1.22 -18.59 -8.92
CA LEU A 245 1.19 -18.91 -10.35
C LEU A 245 2.58 -19.39 -10.85
N LEU A 246 2.71 -19.54 -12.18
CA LEU A 246 3.89 -20.07 -12.88
C LEU A 246 4.30 -21.48 -12.44
N ARG A 247 3.31 -22.29 -12.01
CA ARG A 247 3.53 -23.71 -11.72
C ARG A 247 3.53 -24.49 -13.03
N ARG A 248 4.66 -25.13 -13.36
CA ARG A 248 4.77 -25.97 -14.57
C ARG A 248 4.07 -27.33 -14.42
N ASN A 249 3.93 -27.82 -13.19
CA ASN A 249 3.43 -29.17 -12.89
C ASN A 249 1.94 -29.20 -12.47
N SER A 250 1.13 -28.23 -12.90
CA SER A 250 -0.30 -28.16 -12.59
C SER A 250 -1.15 -28.60 -13.78
N LYS A 251 -2.41 -28.96 -13.53
CA LYS A 251 -3.39 -29.33 -14.57
C LYS A 251 -3.63 -28.19 -15.58
N ASN A 252 -3.45 -26.94 -15.14
CA ASN A 252 -3.47 -25.76 -16.00
C ASN A 252 -2.04 -25.21 -16.08
N PRO A 253 -1.26 -25.49 -17.16
CA PRO A 253 0.12 -25.04 -17.26
C PRO A 253 0.27 -23.56 -16.93
N TRP A 254 1.25 -23.23 -16.07
CA TRP A 254 1.55 -21.87 -15.59
C TRP A 254 0.53 -21.27 -14.60
N LEU A 255 -0.59 -21.93 -14.35
CA LEU A 255 -1.62 -21.51 -13.41
C LEU A 255 -1.75 -22.52 -12.26
N ARG A 256 -2.65 -22.26 -11.31
CA ARG A 256 -2.99 -23.20 -10.22
C ARG A 256 -4.05 -24.20 -10.68
N ASP A 257 -4.15 -25.32 -9.96
CA ASP A 257 -5.16 -26.34 -10.22
C ASP A 257 -6.58 -25.85 -9.91
N LYS A 258 -6.72 -25.09 -8.81
CA LYS A 258 -7.96 -24.44 -8.42
C LYS A 258 -7.85 -22.93 -8.67
N LEU A 259 -8.86 -22.38 -9.34
CA LEU A 259 -8.98 -20.96 -9.68
C LEU A 259 -10.36 -20.49 -9.22
N ALA A 260 -10.46 -19.35 -8.54
CA ALA A 260 -11.75 -18.78 -8.14
C ALA A 260 -12.44 -18.07 -9.31
N ILE A 261 -11.66 -17.50 -10.24
CA ILE A 261 -12.18 -16.93 -11.49
C ILE A 261 -12.23 -18.04 -12.55
N PRO A 262 -13.39 -18.29 -13.20
CA PRO A 262 -13.50 -19.32 -14.23
C PRO A 262 -12.63 -19.06 -15.47
N SER A 263 -12.45 -17.78 -15.84
CA SER A 263 -11.68 -17.37 -17.02
C SER A 263 -10.17 -17.37 -16.77
N ARG A 264 -9.46 -18.26 -17.48
CA ARG A 264 -7.98 -18.35 -17.42
C ARG A 264 -7.29 -17.10 -17.96
N GLY A 265 -7.87 -16.47 -18.99
CA GLY A 265 -7.30 -15.29 -19.64
C GLY A 265 -7.08 -14.13 -18.67
N VAL A 266 -7.95 -13.98 -17.66
CA VAL A 266 -7.83 -12.94 -16.63
C VAL A 266 -6.51 -13.06 -15.86
N TYR A 267 -6.06 -14.29 -15.56
CA TYR A 267 -4.79 -14.50 -14.87
C TYR A 267 -3.60 -14.10 -15.75
N PHE A 268 -3.59 -14.49 -17.03
CA PHE A 268 -2.51 -14.11 -17.95
C PHE A 268 -2.45 -12.60 -18.17
N VAL A 269 -3.60 -11.95 -18.37
CA VAL A 269 -3.69 -10.49 -18.48
C VAL A 269 -3.17 -9.82 -17.20
N ALA A 270 -3.56 -10.31 -16.01
CA ALA A 270 -3.07 -9.78 -14.75
C ALA A 270 -1.56 -9.96 -14.58
N MET A 271 -0.99 -11.09 -15.01
CA MET A 271 0.46 -11.32 -14.97
C MET A 271 1.20 -10.30 -15.84
N VAL A 272 0.78 -10.14 -17.10
CA VAL A 272 1.38 -9.17 -18.03
C VAL A 272 1.24 -7.75 -17.48
N LEU A 273 0.05 -7.39 -17.01
CA LEU A 273 -0.22 -6.06 -16.46
C LEU A 273 0.60 -5.78 -15.19
N ASN A 274 0.82 -6.77 -14.31
CA ASN A 274 1.67 -6.59 -13.14
C ASN A 274 3.12 -6.29 -13.54
N VAL A 275 3.66 -6.99 -14.54
CA VAL A 275 5.03 -6.73 -15.05
C VAL A 275 5.13 -5.32 -15.63
N ILE A 276 4.20 -4.92 -16.50
CA ILE A 276 4.21 -3.59 -17.14
C ILE A 276 4.10 -2.48 -16.08
N LEU A 277 3.13 -2.58 -15.16
CA LEU A 277 2.93 -1.56 -14.14
C LEU A 277 4.10 -1.51 -13.13
N ARG A 278 4.77 -2.64 -12.86
CA ARG A 278 5.96 -2.68 -12.00
C ARG A 278 7.13 -1.92 -12.63
N LEU A 279 7.28 -1.97 -13.95
CA LEU A 279 8.27 -1.14 -14.66
C LEU A 279 7.98 0.36 -14.52
N GLY A 280 6.75 0.76 -14.19
CA GLY A 280 6.40 2.15 -13.91
C GLY A 280 7.21 2.75 -12.75
N TRP A 281 7.58 1.95 -11.74
CA TRP A 281 8.48 2.39 -10.69
C TRP A 281 9.87 2.80 -11.20
N MET A 282 10.37 2.08 -12.23
CA MET A 282 11.68 2.33 -12.81
C MET A 282 11.77 3.68 -13.51
N GLN A 283 10.65 4.29 -13.89
CA GLN A 283 10.62 5.66 -14.42
C GLN A 283 11.28 6.66 -13.45
N THR A 284 11.11 6.47 -12.14
CA THR A 284 11.71 7.35 -11.12
C THR A 284 13.24 7.26 -11.07
N VAL A 285 13.80 6.13 -11.52
CA VAL A 285 15.23 5.80 -11.56
C VAL A 285 15.84 6.16 -12.91
N MET A 286 15.17 5.83 -14.01
CA MET A 286 15.67 6.01 -15.38
C MET A 286 15.60 7.47 -15.85
N GLY A 287 14.89 8.34 -15.13
CA GLY A 287 14.89 9.77 -15.40
C GLY A 287 13.98 10.18 -16.55
N PHE A 288 13.00 9.34 -16.96
CA PHE A 288 11.91 9.70 -17.86
C PHE A 288 10.91 10.68 -17.20
N ARG A 289 11.43 11.73 -16.58
CA ARG A 289 10.66 12.78 -15.88
C ARG A 289 10.25 13.91 -16.82
N GLU A 290 10.67 13.85 -18.08
CA GLU A 290 10.41 14.84 -19.12
C GLU A 290 9.60 14.16 -20.23
N ALA A 291 8.31 13.93 -19.95
CA ALA A 291 7.36 13.87 -21.05
C ALA A 291 7.19 15.32 -21.51
N PRO A 292 7.59 15.70 -22.74
CA PRO A 292 7.65 17.11 -23.17
C PRO A 292 6.29 17.83 -23.08
N PHE A 293 5.19 17.08 -22.99
CA PHE A 293 3.82 17.60 -22.97
C PHE A 293 3.14 17.62 -21.59
N LEU A 294 3.76 17.05 -20.53
CA LEU A 294 3.14 16.91 -19.22
C LEU A 294 4.01 17.49 -18.10
N HIS A 295 3.38 18.30 -17.23
CA HIS A 295 4.02 18.81 -16.04
C HIS A 295 4.50 17.67 -15.12
N ARG A 296 5.70 17.82 -14.53
CA ARG A 296 6.36 16.79 -13.71
C ARG A 296 5.46 16.24 -12.60
N THR A 297 4.69 17.10 -11.95
CA THR A 297 3.76 16.69 -10.87
C THR A 297 2.63 15.81 -11.40
N ALA A 298 2.10 16.10 -12.59
CA ALA A 298 1.05 15.30 -13.21
C ALA A 298 1.57 13.90 -13.56
N VAL A 299 2.78 13.82 -14.11
CA VAL A 299 3.44 12.53 -14.38
C VAL A 299 3.59 11.71 -13.09
N ILE A 300 4.10 12.30 -12.00
CA ILE A 300 4.22 11.62 -10.71
C ILE A 300 2.85 11.11 -10.21
N ALA A 301 1.80 11.92 -10.33
CA ALA A 301 0.46 11.55 -9.91
C ALA A 301 -0.13 10.39 -10.73
N ILE A 302 0.12 10.35 -12.04
CA ILE A 302 -0.31 9.25 -12.93
C ILE A 302 0.36 7.94 -12.49
N PHE A 303 1.68 7.93 -12.34
CA PHE A 303 2.39 6.71 -11.94
C PHE A 303 2.08 6.26 -10.51
N ALA A 304 1.86 7.21 -9.60
CA ALA A 304 1.34 6.89 -8.26
C ALA A 304 -0.03 6.21 -8.32
N SER A 305 -0.93 6.72 -9.18
CA SER A 305 -2.26 6.14 -9.38
C SER A 305 -2.19 4.75 -10.02
N LEU A 306 -1.31 4.56 -11.00
CA LEU A 306 -1.06 3.26 -11.62
C LEU A 306 -0.51 2.24 -10.61
N GLU A 307 0.37 2.65 -9.70
CA GLU A 307 0.88 1.79 -8.62
C GLU A 307 -0.23 1.39 -7.63
N ILE A 308 -1.19 2.29 -7.35
CA ILE A 308 -2.39 1.97 -6.55
C ILE A 308 -3.27 0.94 -7.26
N ILE A 309 -3.48 1.10 -8.57
CA ILE A 309 -4.26 0.13 -9.37
C ILE A 309 -3.55 -1.23 -9.36
N ARG A 310 -2.24 -1.26 -9.61
CA ARG A 310 -1.43 -2.48 -9.57
C ARG A 310 -1.56 -3.19 -8.22
N ARG A 311 -1.43 -2.45 -7.11
CA ARG A 311 -1.62 -3.01 -5.76
C ARG A 311 -3.04 -3.52 -5.55
N GLY A 312 -4.05 -2.83 -6.08
CA GLY A 312 -5.43 -3.29 -6.06
C GLY A 312 -5.63 -4.62 -6.79
N ILE A 313 -4.97 -4.82 -7.94
CA ILE A 313 -4.96 -6.11 -8.65
C ILE A 313 -4.25 -7.18 -7.81
N TRP A 314 -3.08 -6.84 -7.26
CA TRP A 314 -2.32 -7.74 -6.39
C TRP A 314 -3.12 -8.21 -5.18
N ASN A 315 -3.89 -7.32 -4.54
CA ASN A 315 -4.76 -7.62 -3.40
C ASN A 315 -5.72 -8.77 -3.73
N PHE A 316 -6.35 -8.73 -4.91
CA PHE A 316 -7.32 -9.73 -5.33
C PHE A 316 -6.70 -11.13 -5.37
N PHE A 317 -5.64 -11.29 -6.17
CA PHE A 317 -4.99 -12.58 -6.39
C PHE A 317 -4.23 -13.08 -5.16
N ARG A 318 -3.68 -12.17 -4.33
CA ARG A 318 -3.05 -12.54 -3.06
C ARG A 318 -4.06 -13.18 -2.11
N LEU A 319 -5.23 -12.56 -1.93
CA LEU A 319 -6.27 -13.09 -1.04
C LEU A 319 -6.91 -14.36 -1.58
N GLU A 320 -7.09 -14.46 -2.90
CA GLU A 320 -7.51 -15.69 -3.53
C GLU A 320 -6.52 -16.83 -3.26
N ASN A 321 -5.21 -16.59 -3.42
CA ASN A 321 -4.19 -17.60 -3.13
C ASN A 321 -4.19 -18.01 -1.65
N GLU A 322 -4.31 -17.04 -0.75
CA GLU A 322 -4.41 -17.32 0.68
C GLU A 322 -5.66 -18.14 1.03
N HIS A 323 -6.80 -17.81 0.42
CA HIS A 323 -8.04 -18.56 0.56
C HIS A 323 -7.86 -20.03 0.11
N LEU A 324 -7.34 -20.24 -1.09
CA LEU A 324 -7.14 -21.58 -1.65
C LEU A 324 -6.15 -22.41 -0.81
N ASN A 325 -5.08 -21.78 -0.31
CA ASN A 325 -4.12 -22.44 0.58
C ASN A 325 -4.73 -22.81 1.95
N ASN A 326 -5.59 -21.96 2.51
CA ASN A 326 -6.28 -22.23 3.77
C ASN A 326 -7.30 -23.38 3.63
N VAL A 327 -8.07 -23.39 2.53
CA VAL A 327 -8.96 -24.50 2.19
C VAL A 327 -8.18 -25.80 1.99
N GLY A 328 -7.06 -25.75 1.28
CA GLY A 328 -6.21 -26.93 1.02
C GLY A 328 -5.54 -27.51 2.28
N LYS A 329 -5.33 -26.71 3.32
CA LYS A 329 -4.75 -27.14 4.61
C LYS A 329 -5.80 -27.47 5.68
N TYR A 330 -7.08 -27.55 5.34
CA TYR A 330 -8.20 -27.76 6.28
C TYR A 330 -8.28 -26.73 7.42
N ARG A 331 -7.64 -25.55 7.27
CA ARG A 331 -7.68 -24.47 8.26
C ARG A 331 -9.01 -23.70 8.27
N ALA A 332 -9.99 -24.13 7.47
CA ALA A 332 -11.31 -23.52 7.38
C ALA A 332 -12.14 -23.66 8.67
N PHE A 333 -11.75 -24.56 9.57
CA PHE A 333 -12.38 -24.74 10.87
C PHE A 333 -11.37 -24.43 11.97
N LYS A 334 -11.65 -23.42 12.82
CA LYS A 334 -11.22 -23.55 14.22
C LYS A 334 -11.97 -24.78 14.72
N SER A 335 -11.25 -25.86 15.06
CA SER A 335 -11.86 -26.99 15.75
C SER A 335 -12.62 -26.42 16.95
N VAL A 336 -13.95 -26.40 16.86
CA VAL A 336 -14.79 -26.10 18.02
C VAL A 336 -14.48 -27.24 18.98
N PRO A 337 -13.96 -26.97 20.19
CA PRO A 337 -13.81 -28.03 21.17
C PRO A 337 -15.19 -28.66 21.33
N LEU A 338 -15.28 -29.97 21.12
CA LEU A 338 -16.53 -30.68 21.29
C LEU A 338 -17.02 -30.40 22.72
N PRO A 339 -18.31 -30.10 22.92
CA PRO A 339 -18.85 -29.75 24.23
C PRO A 339 -18.70 -30.85 25.28
N PHE A 340 -18.33 -32.06 24.87
CA PHE A 340 -18.04 -33.18 25.75
C PHE A 340 -16.66 -33.75 25.40
N GLN A 341 -15.70 -33.61 26.30
CA GLN A 341 -14.60 -34.57 26.39
C GLN A 341 -15.22 -35.85 26.95
N HIS A 342 -15.26 -36.92 26.15
CA HIS A 342 -15.50 -38.24 26.72
C HIS A 342 -14.25 -38.63 27.51
N ASP A 343 -14.38 -38.68 28.84
CA ASP A 343 -13.41 -39.23 29.79
C ASP A 343 -13.32 -40.77 29.64
N ASP A 344 -13.02 -41.27 28.45
CA ASP A 344 -12.91 -42.71 28.17
C ASP A 344 -11.44 -43.19 28.09
N ASP A 345 -10.54 -42.57 28.86
CA ASP A 345 -9.15 -43.06 29.05
C ASP A 345 -8.85 -43.36 30.53
N LYS A 346 -9.82 -43.93 31.24
CA LYS A 346 -9.60 -44.63 32.51
C LYS A 346 -10.42 -45.91 32.58
N ARG A 347 -9.91 -46.97 31.93
CA ARG A 347 -10.19 -48.42 32.07
C ARG A 347 -9.66 -49.07 30.79
N ILE A 348 -8.70 -49.99 30.73
CA ILE A 348 -8.10 -50.96 31.68
C ILE A 348 -6.64 -51.12 31.29
#